data_AF-A0A7J4J4T0-F1
#
_entry.id   AF-A0A7J4J4T0-F1
#
_cell.length_a   1.000
_cell.length_b   1.000
_cell.length_c   1.000
_cell.angle_alpha   90.00
_cell.angle_beta   90.00
_cell.angle_gamma   90.00
#
_symmetry.space_group_name_H-M   'P 1'
#
loop_
_entity.id
_entity.type
_entity.pdbx_description
1 polymer ?
#
loop_
_entity_poly.entity_id
_entity_poly.type
_entity_poly.pdbx_seq_one_letter_code
_entity_poly.pdbx_strand_id
1 'polypeptide(L)'
;MILFEVAAFPAGDAVAELTTLIDTVRPLLLKLSLIAGGVLGLYILLLVMRVHYERKKVKVLQAIQYDLDQLNIHYGIPHSSQRKGFFQRAWASWFTSAEKGEDISPKPTKENRVKKNQEK
;
A
#
# COMPACT_ATOMS: atom_id res chain seq x y z
N MET A 1 36.33 59.97 -14.24
CA MET A 1 37.17 58.87 -13.73
C MET A 1 36.65 58.55 -12.33
N ILE A 2 35.61 57.71 -12.28
CA ILE A 2 34.91 57.36 -11.03
C ILE A 2 35.44 56.00 -10.60
N LEU A 3 36.18 55.98 -9.49
CA LEU A 3 36.61 54.79 -8.79
C LEU A 3 35.38 54.03 -8.29
N PHE A 4 35.08 52.91 -8.93
CA PHE A 4 34.04 51.98 -8.51
C PHE A 4 34.70 50.96 -7.57
N GLU A 5 34.86 51.35 -6.31
CA GLU A 5 35.34 50.48 -5.24
C GLU A 5 34.18 49.58 -4.81
N VAL A 6 34.10 48.40 -5.42
CA VAL A 6 33.18 47.33 -5.00
C VAL A 6 33.71 46.80 -3.67
N ALA A 7 33.06 47.18 -2.58
CA ALA A 7 33.27 46.56 -1.28
C ALA A 7 33.00 45.06 -1.40
N ALA A 8 34.06 44.26 -1.36
CA ALA A 8 33.98 42.81 -1.30
C ALA A 8 33.32 42.43 0.03
N PHE A 9 32.08 41.96 -0.03
CA PHE A 9 31.36 41.44 1.13
C PHE A 9 32.14 40.23 1.70
N PRO A 10 32.47 40.20 3.01
CA PRO A 10 33.11 39.05 3.65
C PRO A 10 32.08 37.93 3.87
N ALA A 11 31.55 37.37 2.78
CA ALA A 11 30.73 36.16 2.82
C ALA A 11 31.58 34.88 2.95
N GLY A 12 32.91 35.00 2.79
CA GLY A 12 33.85 33.86 2.84
C GLY A 12 34.05 33.28 4.22
N ASP A 13 34.11 34.12 5.26
CA ASP A 13 34.51 33.69 6.60
C ASP A 13 33.42 32.89 7.31
N ALA A 14 32.16 33.31 7.20
CA ALA A 14 31.03 32.56 7.77
C ALA A 14 30.87 31.19 7.09
N VAL A 15 31.05 31.12 5.77
CA VAL A 15 30.98 29.85 5.04
C VAL A 15 32.16 28.95 5.41
N ALA A 16 33.35 29.51 5.59
CA ALA A 16 34.53 28.78 6.05
C ALA A 16 34.32 28.18 7.46
N GLU A 17 33.79 28.95 8.40
CA GLU A 17 33.46 28.47 9.75
C GLU A 17 32.41 27.34 9.72
N LEU A 18 31.35 27.50 8.91
CA LEU A 18 30.34 26.45 8.74
C LEU A 18 30.94 25.18 8.11
N THR A 19 31.80 25.30 7.11
CA THR A 19 32.46 24.12 6.50
C THR A 19 33.34 23.37 7.50
N THR A 20 34.07 24.08 8.35
CA THR A 20 34.93 23.49 9.39
C THR A 20 34.11 22.73 10.44
N LEU A 21 32.96 23.29 10.82
CA LEU A 21 32.03 22.64 11.76
C LEU A 21 31.39 21.40 11.14
N ILE A 22 30.99 21.48 9.87
CA ILE A 22 30.41 20.35 9.12
C ILE A 22 31.43 19.22 8.99
N ASP A 23 32.68 19.49 8.65
CA ASP A 23 33.71 18.46 8.50
C ASP A 23 34.01 17.74 9.81
N THR A 24 33.82 18.42 10.95
CA THR A 24 33.94 17.82 12.29
C THR A 24 32.77 16.88 12.60
N VAL A 25 31.55 17.23 12.20
CA VAL A 25 30.32 16.47 12.50
C VAL A 25 30.05 15.35 11.48
N ARG A 26 30.51 15.51 10.24
CA ARG A 26 30.34 14.54 9.14
C ARG A 26 30.74 13.10 9.49
N PRO A 27 31.90 12.81 10.12
CA PRO A 27 32.26 11.43 10.46
C PRO A 27 31.33 10.81 11.51
N LEU A 28 30.74 11.60 12.40
CA LEU A 28 29.75 11.11 13.37
C LEU A 28 28.45 10.72 12.65
N LEU A 29 27.96 11.59 11.76
CA LEU A 29 26.75 11.32 10.98
C LEU A 29 26.88 10.07 10.11
N LEU A 30 28.05 9.83 9.51
CA LEU A 30 28.32 8.62 8.73
C LEU A 30 28.28 7.34 9.59
N LYS A 31 28.80 7.39 10.82
CA LYS A 31 28.72 6.24 11.75
C LYS A 31 27.29 6.00 12.22
N LEU A 32 26.56 7.07 12.53
CA LEU A 32 25.16 7.02 12.91
C LEU A 32 24.26 6.48 11.79
N SER A 33 24.48 6.89 10.54
CA SER A 33 23.72 6.38 9.40
C SER A 33 23.99 4.91 9.12
N LEU A 34 25.23 4.44 9.30
CA LEU A 34 25.56 3.02 9.20
C LEU A 34 24.81 2.18 10.25
N ILE A 35 24.79 2.65 11.51
CA ILE A 35 24.08 1.97 12.60
C ILE A 35 22.57 1.99 12.37
N ALA A 36 22.02 3.16 12.04
CA ALA A 36 20.59 3.32 11.76
C ALA A 36 20.16 2.45 10.57
N GLY A 37 20.94 2.45 9.48
CA GLY A 37 20.70 1.60 8.32
C GLY A 37 20.77 0.11 8.64
N GLY A 38 21.73 -0.31 9.46
CA GLY A 38 21.85 -1.69 9.91
C GLY A 38 20.66 -2.17 10.74
N VAL A 39 20.25 -1.38 11.73
CA VAL A 39 19.08 -1.68 12.58
C VAL A 39 17.80 -1.73 11.75
N LEU A 40 17.62 -0.76 10.84
CA LEU A 40 16.44 -0.68 9.98
C LEU A 40 16.38 -1.86 8.99
N GLY A 41 17.52 -2.23 8.40
CA GLY A 41 17.62 -3.41 7.54
C GLY A 41 17.29 -4.70 8.28
N LEU A 42 17.82 -4.88 9.50
CA LEU A 42 17.51 -6.04 10.33
C LEU A 42 16.02 -6.11 10.71
N TYR A 43 15.40 -4.96 11.01
CA TYR A 43 13.98 -4.88 11.32
C TYR A 43 13.11 -5.30 10.14
N ILE A 44 13.42 -4.84 8.92
CA ILE A 44 12.73 -5.26 7.70
C ILE A 44 12.88 -6.76 7.48
N LEU A 45 14.09 -7.30 7.68
CA LEU A 45 14.34 -8.74 7.52
C LEU A 45 13.47 -9.57 8.46
N LEU A 46 13.39 -9.18 9.74
CA LEU A 46 12.52 -9.83 10.72
C LEU A 46 11.03 -9.72 10.35
N LEU A 47 10.61 -8.57 9.81
CA LEU A 47 9.24 -8.34 9.37
C LEU A 47 8.87 -9.28 8.21
N VAL A 48 9.75 -9.40 7.20
CA VAL A 48 9.57 -10.34 6.08
C VAL A 48 9.50 -11.77 6.58
N MET A 49 10.40 -12.16 7.50
CA MET A 49 10.41 -13.49 8.08
C MET A 49 9.10 -13.79 8.83
N ARG A 50 8.60 -12.84 9.63
CA ARG A 50 7.31 -12.94 10.32
C ARG A 50 6.17 -13.19 9.33
N VAL A 51 6.07 -12.37 8.28
CA VAL A 51 5.05 -12.53 7.24
C VAL A 51 5.16 -13.90 6.57
N HIS A 52 6.38 -14.36 6.27
CA HIS A 52 6.59 -15.67 5.65
C HIS A 52 6.09 -16.84 6.53
N TYR A 53 6.36 -16.79 7.83
CA TYR A 53 5.88 -17.80 8.78
C TYR A 53 4.35 -17.78 8.94
N GLU A 54 3.74 -16.60 9.00
CA GLU A 54 2.27 -16.47 9.06
C GLU A 54 1.60 -17.08 7.82
N ARG A 55 2.13 -16.82 6.62
CA ARG A 55 1.58 -17.41 5.39
C ARG A 55 1.61 -18.94 5.41
N LYS A 56 2.63 -19.56 6.00
CA LYS A 56 2.69 -21.02 6.15
C LYS A 56 1.69 -21.54 7.18
N LYS A 57 1.57 -20.89 8.34
CA LYS A 57 0.61 -21.30 9.39
C LYS A 57 -0.83 -21.25 8.89
N VAL A 58 -1.19 -20.22 8.12
CA VAL A 58 -2.54 -20.10 7.53
C VAL A 58 -2.81 -21.20 6.51
N LYS A 59 -1.83 -21.61 5.70
CA LYS A 59 -1.99 -22.73 4.76
C LYS A 59 -2.22 -24.07 5.47
N VAL A 60 -1.50 -24.31 6.57
CA VAL A 60 -1.67 -25.54 7.37
C VAL A 60 -3.06 -25.56 8.03
N LEU A 61 -3.50 -24.45 8.62
CA LEU A 61 -4.85 -24.35 9.19
C LEU A 61 -5.93 -24.56 8.12
N GLN A 62 -5.75 -24.01 6.92
CA GLN A 62 -6.69 -24.22 5.81
C GLN A 62 -6.73 -25.67 5.34
N ALA A 63 -5.59 -26.38 5.34
CA ALA A 63 -5.55 -27.80 5.00
C ALA A 63 -6.30 -28.64 6.04
N ILE A 64 -6.04 -28.40 7.33
CA ILE A 64 -6.76 -29.09 8.43
C ILE A 64 -8.26 -28.80 8.36
N GLN A 65 -8.63 -27.54 8.11
CA GLN A 65 -10.02 -27.13 7.99
C GLN A 65 -10.69 -27.77 6.78
N TYR A 66 -9.97 -27.95 5.66
CA TYR A 66 -10.45 -28.64 4.48
C TYR A 66 -10.69 -30.13 4.72
N ASP A 67 -9.78 -30.81 5.42
CA ASP A 67 -9.95 -32.23 5.78
C ASP A 67 -11.13 -32.43 6.73
N LEU A 68 -11.27 -31.57 7.73
CA LEU A 68 -12.44 -31.57 8.63
C LEU A 68 -13.74 -31.26 7.87
N ASP A 69 -13.71 -30.31 6.95
CA ASP A 69 -14.84 -30.00 6.06
C ASP A 69 -15.22 -31.28 5.27
N GLN A 70 -14.28 -31.97 4.60
CA GLN A 70 -14.61 -33.18 3.83
C GLN A 70 -15.31 -34.26 4.67
N LEU A 71 -14.87 -34.47 5.91
CA LEU A 71 -15.55 -35.39 6.83
C LEU A 71 -16.97 -34.91 7.17
N ASN A 72 -17.19 -33.60 7.26
CA ASN A 72 -18.46 -32.98 7.64
C ASN A 72 -19.53 -33.03 6.53
N ILE A 73 -19.12 -33.14 5.26
CA ILE A 73 -20.02 -33.31 4.09
C ILE A 73 -20.91 -34.55 4.28
N HIS A 74 -20.35 -35.64 4.83
CA HIS A 74 -21.09 -36.88 5.07
C HIS A 74 -22.15 -36.76 6.18
N TYR A 75 -22.04 -35.75 7.05
CA TYR A 75 -22.96 -35.52 8.17
C TYR A 75 -23.93 -34.35 7.95
N GLY A 76 -23.90 -33.69 6.79
CA GLY A 76 -24.88 -32.64 6.42
C GLY A 76 -24.81 -31.35 7.23
N ILE A 77 -23.70 -31.11 7.93
CA ILE A 77 -23.52 -29.93 8.79
C ILE A 77 -23.03 -28.74 7.93
N PRO A 78 -23.52 -27.50 8.16
CA PRO A 78 -23.22 -26.34 7.32
C PRO A 78 -21.71 -26.03 7.23
N HIS A 79 -21.26 -25.87 6.00
CA HIS A 79 -19.84 -25.81 5.61
C HIS A 79 -19.25 -24.39 5.63
N SER A 80 -17.97 -24.30 6.01
CA SER A 80 -17.25 -23.02 6.09
C SER A 80 -16.89 -22.43 4.71
N SER A 81 -16.79 -23.26 3.67
CA SER A 81 -16.48 -22.87 2.28
C SER A 81 -17.51 -21.92 1.65
N GLN A 82 -18.77 -21.98 2.10
CA GLN A 82 -19.86 -21.14 1.58
C GLN A 82 -19.73 -19.67 2.03
N ARG A 83 -19.03 -19.40 3.13
CA ARG A 83 -18.83 -18.03 3.67
C ARG A 83 -17.71 -17.24 2.98
N LYS A 84 -16.69 -17.90 2.43
CA LYS A 84 -15.52 -17.24 1.79
C LYS A 84 -15.90 -16.46 0.53
N GLY A 85 -16.85 -16.98 -0.26
CA GLY A 85 -17.33 -16.29 -1.48
C GLY A 85 -18.09 -14.99 -1.18
N PHE A 86 -18.71 -14.87 -0.01
CA PHE A 86 -19.46 -13.68 0.38
C PHE A 86 -18.53 -12.49 0.67
N PHE A 87 -17.44 -12.74 1.39
CA PHE A 87 -16.45 -11.69 1.70
C PHE A 87 -15.70 -11.20 0.46
N GLN A 88 -15.35 -12.10 -0.48
CA GLN A 88 -14.74 -11.68 -1.76
C GLN A 88 -15.68 -10.79 -2.58
N ARG A 89 -16.98 -11.12 -2.62
CA ARG A 89 -17.98 -10.30 -3.32
C ARG A 89 -18.16 -8.93 -2.66
N ALA A 90 -18.21 -8.87 -1.33
CA ALA A 90 -18.34 -7.61 -0.59
C ALA A 90 -17.11 -6.70 -0.75
N TRP A 91 -15.92 -7.28 -0.78
CA TRP A 91 -14.69 -6.50 -0.95
C TRP A 91 -14.49 -6.04 -2.40
N ALA A 92 -14.84 -6.87 -3.38
CA ALA A 92 -14.85 -6.49 -4.79
C ALA A 92 -15.84 -5.36 -5.09
N SER A 93 -17.04 -5.38 -4.49
CA SER A 93 -18.00 -4.26 -4.62
C SER A 93 -17.47 -2.97 -4.01
N TRP A 94 -16.72 -3.03 -2.91
CA TRP A 94 -16.17 -1.84 -2.27
C TRP A 94 -15.02 -1.22 -3.08
N PHE A 95 -14.14 -2.05 -3.65
CA PHE A 95 -13.06 -1.58 -4.51
C PHE A 95 -13.54 -1.04 -5.86
N THR A 96 -14.54 -1.68 -6.48
CA THR A 96 -15.11 -1.19 -7.75
C THR A 96 -15.91 0.11 -7.60
N SER A 97 -16.36 0.46 -6.39
CA SER A 97 -16.95 1.77 -6.10
C SER A 97 -15.91 2.88 -5.97
N ALA A 98 -14.64 2.57 -5.66
CA ALA A 98 -13.58 3.56 -5.49
C ALA A 98 -13.01 4.09 -6.82
N GLU A 99 -13.14 3.34 -7.92
CA GLU A 99 -12.73 3.78 -9.28
C GLU A 99 -13.83 4.52 -10.06
N LYS A 100 -15.09 4.50 -9.59
CA LYS A 100 -16.23 5.08 -10.32
C LYS A 100 -16.56 6.50 -9.88
N GLY A 101 -15.51 7.32 -9.75
CA GLY A 101 -15.56 8.74 -9.42
C GLY A 101 -15.61 9.69 -10.63
N GLU A 102 -15.85 9.19 -11.86
CA GLU A 102 -16.01 10.04 -13.04
C GLU A 102 -17.13 9.49 -13.95
N ASP A 103 -17.99 10.41 -14.39
CA ASP A 103 -19.09 10.29 -15.35
C ASP A 103 -20.36 9.53 -14.94
N ILE A 104 -21.17 10.21 -14.14
CA ILE A 104 -22.64 10.04 -14.16
C ILE A 104 -23.16 10.63 -15.49
N SER A 105 -23.19 9.81 -16.53
CA SER A 105 -24.09 10.03 -17.67
C SER A 105 -25.12 8.90 -17.70
N PRO A 106 -26.38 9.14 -17.28
CA PRO A 106 -27.41 8.11 -17.34
C PRO A 106 -27.70 7.78 -18.80
N LYS A 107 -27.31 6.58 -19.24
CA LYS A 107 -27.75 6.04 -20.52
C LYS A 107 -29.28 5.91 -20.51
N PRO A 108 -29.98 6.42 -21.53
CA PRO A 108 -31.44 6.35 -21.58
C PRO A 108 -31.89 4.89 -21.66
N THR A 109 -32.62 4.47 -20.64
CA THR A 109 -33.40 3.25 -20.57
C THR A 109 -34.27 3.14 -21.82
N LYS A 110 -34.03 2.09 -22.62
CA LYS A 110 -34.83 1.75 -23.81
C LYS A 110 -36.17 1.14 -23.37
N GLU A 111 -37.04 1.97 -22.82
CA GLU A 111 -38.40 1.61 -22.43
C GLU A 111 -39.39 2.34 -23.36
N ASN A 112 -39.40 1.97 -24.65
CA ASN A 112 -40.48 2.36 -25.57
C ASN A 112 -40.43 1.57 -26.89
N ARG A 113 -40.60 0.23 -26.81
CA ARG A 113 -40.73 -0.60 -28.03
C ARG A 113 -41.87 -1.63 -28.01
N VAL A 114 -42.87 -1.50 -27.13
CA VAL A 114 -43.98 -2.49 -27.05
C VAL A 114 -45.37 -1.92 -27.36
N LYS A 115 -45.56 -0.60 -27.54
CA LYS A 115 -46.91 -0.04 -27.75
C LYS A 115 -47.35 0.23 -29.20
N LYS A 116 -46.64 -0.26 -30.24
CA LYS A 116 -47.03 0.02 -31.65
C LYS A 116 -47.60 -1.16 -32.45
N ASN A 117 -47.92 -2.29 -31.81
CA ASN A 117 -48.50 -3.45 -32.50
C ASN A 117 -49.96 -3.77 -32.08
N GLN A 118 -50.67 -2.82 -31.47
CA GLN A 118 -52.08 -3.01 -31.07
C GLN A 118 -53.08 -2.12 -31.84
N GLU A 119 -52.62 -1.39 -32.86
CA GLU A 119 -53.51 -0.74 -33.82
C GLU A 119 -53.13 -1.17 -35.24
N LYS A 120 -53.64 -2.32 -35.66
CA LYS A 120 -54.07 -2.60 -37.03
C LYS A 120 -54.89 -3.87 -37.09
#